data_AF-A0A2J8A5E1-F1
#
_entry.id   AF-A0A2J8A5E1-F1
#
_cell.length_a   1.000
_cell.length_b   1.000
_cell.length_c   1.000
_cell.angle_alpha   90.00
_cell.angle_beta   90.00
_cell.angle_gamma   90.00
#
_symmetry.space_group_name_H-M   'P 1'
#
loop_
_entity.id
_entity.type
_entity.pdbx_description
1 polymer ?
#
loop_
_entity_poly.entity_id
_entity_poly.type
_entity_poly.pdbx_seq_one_letter_code
_entity_poly.pdbx_strand_id
1 'polypeptide(L)'
;MRAVGTSARPPGDRGVVGGTQVDAIMISDDSDGEGAAPASDGGDNGAAPHSPFSLLLPAPSITHMHGCVPPALGLPPLSPGELRLCGLTFAASVAPAVRRDMRKWKQPGARAMGELQAVLAQMRIPGFDDGATVGAGGGAAPAAPAGAAPWLDSAVLCWSLGQLLRAASGPGPKDQLPSGPVITRAVQPGVDLARGGAGLFAGARIPRSAAVGVLGGYVQPAGAAQGFRARGFEALSYASRAELRRRADAAGEGSEGLVWSFLAGSFSLPYGAPEAVALAGEDGPLPPLELHMLGYGNLTALVNDPRSDPWGERLRVDRPGDASVAEAAAANCMVVPVCVRGLLLPVLVALHDIAPGEQILRDYGAGCRSG
;
A
#
# COMPACT_ATOMS: atom_id res chain seq x y z
N MET A 1 -11.77 69.28 -5.27
CA MET A 1 -12.73 69.40 -4.14
C MET A 1 -12.33 68.42 -3.05
N ARG A 2 -12.51 68.81 -1.80
CA ARG A 2 -11.83 68.36 -0.58
C ARG A 2 -11.99 66.88 -0.21
N ALA A 3 -10.95 66.39 0.48
CA ALA A 3 -10.83 65.15 1.25
C ALA A 3 -11.67 65.13 2.53
N VAL A 4 -11.98 63.93 3.06
CA VAL A 4 -12.04 63.45 4.47
C VAL A 4 -12.30 61.93 4.37
N GLY A 5 -11.60 60.94 4.96
CA GLY A 5 -10.52 60.90 5.94
C GLY A 5 -11.03 60.62 7.35
N THR A 6 -11.20 59.37 7.79
CA THR A 6 -11.02 59.00 9.22
C THR A 6 -10.81 57.50 9.43
N SER A 7 -9.61 57.21 9.91
CA SER A 7 -9.20 56.05 10.71
C SER A 7 -9.70 56.21 12.14
N ALA A 8 -10.04 55.11 12.82
CA ALA A 8 -9.88 54.99 14.27
C ALA A 8 -9.85 53.50 14.70
N ARG A 9 -8.79 53.16 15.43
CA ARG A 9 -8.60 51.94 16.23
C ARG A 9 -8.29 52.42 17.68
N PRO A 10 -8.15 51.52 18.67
CA PRO A 10 -9.12 51.15 19.72
C PRO A 10 -8.78 51.74 21.11
N PRO A 11 -9.53 51.36 22.16
CA PRO A 11 -8.94 50.68 23.33
C PRO A 11 -9.84 49.48 23.74
N GLY A 12 -9.47 48.48 24.52
CA GLY A 12 -8.43 48.30 25.52
C GLY A 12 -9.04 47.40 26.61
N ASP A 13 -8.46 46.22 26.77
CA ASP A 13 -8.28 45.46 28.02
C ASP A 13 -9.47 45.01 28.89
N ARG A 14 -9.59 43.67 29.06
CA ARG A 14 -9.81 42.98 30.35
C ARG A 14 -9.80 41.46 30.13
N GLY A 15 -8.83 40.80 30.75
CA GLY A 15 -8.66 39.35 30.72
C GLY A 15 -9.65 38.59 31.59
N VAL A 16 -9.75 37.29 31.33
CA VAL A 16 -10.05 36.26 32.33
C VAL A 16 -9.21 35.04 31.98
N VAL A 17 -8.37 34.68 32.95
CA VAL A 17 -7.59 33.45 33.04
C VAL A 17 -8.53 32.32 33.45
N GLY A 18 -8.52 31.21 32.73
CA GLY A 18 -9.26 29.99 33.07
C GLY A 18 -8.38 28.78 32.89
N GLY A 19 -7.47 28.55 33.84
CA GLY A 19 -6.74 27.30 33.98
C GLY A 19 -7.59 26.30 34.75
N THR A 20 -7.89 25.16 34.14
CA THR A 20 -8.44 24.00 34.85
C THR A 20 -7.30 23.11 35.30
N GLN A 21 -6.96 23.29 36.56
CA GLN A 21 -6.29 22.36 37.46
C GLN A 21 -7.04 21.02 37.46
N VAL A 22 -6.32 19.91 37.21
CA VAL A 22 -6.82 18.56 37.50
C VAL A 22 -5.93 18.01 38.60
N ASP A 23 -6.59 17.68 39.70
CA ASP A 23 -6.00 17.30 40.98
C ASP A 23 -5.13 16.05 40.88
N ALA A 24 -3.98 16.15 41.53
CA ALA A 24 -3.14 15.03 41.90
C ALA A 24 -3.83 14.25 43.02
N ILE A 25 -4.14 12.98 42.78
CA ILE A 25 -4.49 12.04 43.85
C ILE A 25 -3.19 11.40 44.33
N MET A 26 -2.75 11.87 45.49
CA MET A 26 -1.78 11.22 46.37
C MET A 26 -2.43 9.96 46.98
N ILE A 27 -1.78 8.81 46.81
CA ILE A 27 -1.93 7.66 47.73
C ILE A 27 -0.52 7.18 48.02
N SER A 28 -0.10 7.35 49.27
CA SER A 28 1.11 6.77 49.85
C SER A 28 0.78 6.02 51.13
N ASP A 29 1.68 5.08 51.44
CA ASP A 29 1.91 4.34 52.69
C ASP A 29 0.94 3.19 53.01
N ASP A 30 1.39 2.05 53.53
CA ASP A 30 2.71 1.44 53.76
C ASP A 30 2.38 0.04 54.29
N SER A 31 3.23 -0.96 54.03
CA SER A 31 3.60 -1.96 55.05
C SER A 31 4.58 -3.00 54.51
N ASP A 32 5.76 -2.89 55.10
CA ASP A 32 6.92 -3.75 55.18
C ASP A 32 6.71 -5.27 55.22
N GLY A 33 7.70 -5.97 54.66
CA GLY A 33 7.93 -7.40 54.87
C GLY A 33 9.30 -7.80 54.31
N GLU A 34 10.33 -7.67 55.16
CA GLU A 34 11.72 -8.08 54.93
C GLU A 34 11.87 -9.57 54.54
N GLY A 35 12.90 -9.89 53.75
CA GLY A 35 13.29 -11.28 53.52
C GLY A 35 14.45 -11.52 52.55
N ALA A 36 15.67 -11.22 53.02
CA ALA A 36 16.95 -11.89 52.73
C ALA A 36 17.29 -12.40 51.30
N ALA A 37 18.34 -11.82 50.71
CA ALA A 37 19.20 -12.50 49.74
C ALA A 37 20.19 -13.44 50.47
N PRO A 38 20.66 -14.50 49.79
CA PRO A 38 22.07 -14.44 49.36
C PRO A 38 22.30 -14.92 47.92
N ALA A 39 23.41 -14.43 47.36
CA ALA A 39 23.96 -14.77 46.06
C ALA A 39 24.43 -16.24 45.97
N SER A 40 24.40 -16.83 44.76
CA SER A 40 25.54 -17.53 44.14
C SER A 40 25.17 -18.16 42.79
N ASP A 41 26.05 -17.91 41.81
CA ASP A 41 26.50 -18.73 40.68
C ASP A 41 25.55 -19.61 39.85
N GLY A 42 25.61 -19.33 38.54
CA GLY A 42 26.03 -20.36 37.59
C GLY A 42 24.92 -20.96 36.73
N GLY A 43 25.14 -20.93 35.42
CA GLY A 43 24.44 -21.82 34.50
C GLY A 43 23.78 -21.12 33.33
N ASP A 44 24.62 -20.75 32.39
CA ASP A 44 24.28 -20.65 30.98
C ASP A 44 23.32 -21.78 30.55
N ASN A 45 22.12 -21.40 30.16
CA ASN A 45 21.28 -22.15 29.23
C ASN A 45 20.49 -21.12 28.47
N GLY A 46 20.97 -20.83 27.25
CA GLY A 46 20.39 -19.91 26.30
C GLY A 46 18.89 -20.15 26.10
N ALA A 47 18.09 -19.40 26.86
CA ALA A 47 16.74 -19.08 26.48
C ALA A 47 16.82 -17.83 25.60
N ALA A 48 16.94 -18.04 24.29
CA ALA A 48 16.45 -17.03 23.36
C ALA A 48 15.01 -16.70 23.79
N PRO A 49 14.65 -15.42 24.01
CA PRO A 49 13.25 -15.09 24.19
C PRO A 49 12.57 -15.31 22.83
N HIS A 50 12.08 -16.54 22.61
CA HIS A 50 11.01 -16.78 21.66
C HIS A 50 9.85 -15.88 22.09
N SER A 51 9.66 -14.72 21.44
CA SER A 51 8.42 -13.96 21.58
C SER A 51 7.36 -14.66 20.72
N PRO A 52 6.32 -15.28 21.31
CA PRO A 52 5.35 -16.06 20.55
C PRO A 52 4.38 -15.21 19.71
N PHE A 53 4.39 -13.88 19.86
CA PHE A 53 3.45 -12.95 19.23
C PHE A 53 4.10 -11.56 19.00
N SER A 54 4.96 -11.43 17.99
CA SER A 54 4.98 -10.17 17.22
C SER A 54 3.63 -10.09 16.50
N LEU A 55 2.61 -9.69 17.27
CA LEU A 55 1.18 -9.77 17.02
C LEU A 55 0.83 -9.57 15.54
N LEU A 56 0.60 -10.66 14.81
CA LEU A 56 0.09 -10.77 13.43
C LEU A 56 0.13 -9.47 12.62
N LEU A 57 1.32 -8.85 12.48
CA LEU A 57 1.46 -7.61 11.73
C LEU A 57 0.90 -7.86 10.31
N PRO A 58 0.09 -6.94 9.75
CA PRO A 58 -0.17 -5.58 10.21
C PRO A 58 -1.33 -5.37 11.21
N ALA A 59 -1.97 -6.43 11.73
CA ALA A 59 -3.26 -6.32 12.44
C ALA A 59 -3.34 -5.31 13.60
N PRO A 60 -2.35 -5.22 14.51
CA PRO A 60 -2.39 -4.25 15.61
C PRO A 60 -2.42 -2.79 15.16
N SER A 61 -1.92 -2.53 13.94
CA SER A 61 -1.84 -1.18 13.37
C SER A 61 -3.12 -0.76 12.64
N ILE A 62 -4.12 -1.63 12.54
CA ILE A 62 -5.36 -1.36 11.81
C ILE A 62 -6.29 -0.51 12.67
N THR A 63 -6.40 0.77 12.31
CA THR A 63 -7.37 1.72 12.86
C THR A 63 -8.67 1.74 12.09
N HIS A 64 -8.66 1.32 10.81
CA HIS A 64 -9.83 1.32 9.94
C HIS A 64 -9.88 0.11 9.00
N MET A 65 -11.10 -0.35 8.69
CA MET A 65 -11.36 -1.53 7.87
C MET A 65 -11.36 -1.30 6.35
N HIS A 66 -10.96 -0.13 5.87
CA HIS A 66 -11.01 0.23 4.44
C HIS A 66 -9.61 0.30 3.79
N GLY A 67 -8.59 -0.28 4.43
CA GLY A 67 -7.23 -0.43 3.88
C GLY A 67 -6.40 0.85 3.80
N CYS A 68 -7.02 2.01 3.57
CA CYS A 68 -6.33 3.29 3.52
C CYS A 68 -6.00 3.78 4.93
N VAL A 69 -4.73 4.15 5.15
CA VAL A 69 -4.31 4.91 6.33
C VAL A 69 -4.36 6.39 6.00
N PRO A 70 -5.20 7.19 6.69
CA PRO A 70 -5.24 8.63 6.50
C PRO A 70 -3.84 9.24 6.68
N PRO A 71 -3.40 10.18 5.81
CA PRO A 71 -2.08 10.79 5.93
C PRO A 71 -1.79 11.40 7.31
N ALA A 72 -2.82 11.93 7.98
CA ALA A 72 -2.72 12.53 9.31
C ALA A 72 -2.35 11.54 10.42
N LEU A 73 -2.71 10.26 10.27
CA LEU A 73 -2.38 9.23 11.26
C LEU A 73 -0.95 8.72 11.09
N GLY A 74 -0.37 8.90 9.91
CA GLY A 74 0.94 8.34 9.56
C GLY A 74 0.91 6.82 9.46
N LEU A 75 1.89 6.27 8.73
CA LEU A 75 2.07 4.82 8.72
C LEU A 75 2.69 4.35 10.04
N PRO A 76 2.46 3.09 10.44
CA PRO A 76 3.09 2.52 11.63
C PRO A 76 4.62 2.70 11.59
N PRO A 77 5.28 2.91 12.75
CA PRO A 77 6.73 2.99 12.81
C PRO A 77 7.37 1.72 12.27
N LEU A 78 8.58 1.83 11.73
CA LEU A 78 9.30 0.65 11.22
C LEU A 78 9.79 -0.20 12.37
N SER A 79 9.52 -1.50 12.29
CA SER A 79 10.16 -2.48 13.15
C SER A 79 11.63 -2.67 12.75
N PRO A 80 12.50 -3.12 13.66
CA PRO A 80 13.89 -3.41 13.33
C PRO A 80 14.02 -4.34 12.11
N GLY A 81 14.90 -3.97 11.18
CA GLY A 81 15.16 -4.74 9.95
C GLY A 81 14.23 -4.45 8.78
N GLU A 82 13.06 -3.84 9.01
CA GLU A 82 12.13 -3.45 7.95
C GLU A 82 12.70 -2.33 7.05
N LEU A 83 12.08 -2.16 5.89
CA LEU A 83 12.45 -1.15 4.91
C LEU A 83 11.20 -0.49 4.35
N ARG A 84 11.15 0.84 4.29
CA ARG A 84 10.04 1.58 3.67
C ARG A 84 10.49 2.39 2.47
N LEU A 85 9.92 2.10 1.30
CA LEU A 85 10.21 2.77 0.03
C LEU A 85 8.93 2.88 -0.81
N CYS A 86 8.68 4.05 -1.37
CA CYS A 86 7.56 4.37 -2.26
C CYS A 86 6.18 4.02 -1.70
N GLY A 87 5.98 4.09 -0.37
CA GLY A 87 4.74 3.69 0.29
C GLY A 87 4.60 2.17 0.53
N LEU A 88 5.60 1.37 0.15
CA LEU A 88 5.70 -0.05 0.51
C LEU A 88 6.53 -0.21 1.77
N THR A 89 6.08 -1.08 2.68
CA THR A 89 6.84 -1.53 3.85
C THR A 89 7.22 -2.99 3.64
N PHE A 90 8.51 -3.28 3.52
CA PHE A 90 9.03 -4.64 3.36
C PHE A 90 9.35 -5.23 4.72
N ALA A 91 8.84 -6.45 4.96
CA ALA A 91 9.18 -7.23 6.13
C ALA A 91 10.70 -7.42 6.26
N ALA A 92 11.19 -7.59 7.48
CA ALA A 92 12.62 -7.75 7.77
C ALA A 92 13.26 -8.93 7.00
N SER A 93 12.49 -9.98 6.71
CA SER A 93 12.93 -11.13 5.89
C SER A 93 13.07 -10.81 4.39
N VAL A 94 12.37 -9.79 3.89
CA VAL A 94 12.35 -9.39 2.46
C VAL A 94 13.30 -8.23 2.19
N ALA A 95 13.47 -7.32 3.17
CA ALA A 95 14.25 -6.10 3.02
C ALA A 95 15.71 -6.31 2.55
N PRO A 96 16.47 -7.34 3.00
CA PRO A 96 17.83 -7.59 2.49
C PRO A 96 17.88 -7.85 0.99
N ALA A 97 16.94 -8.65 0.45
CA ALA A 97 16.85 -8.95 -0.97
C ALA A 97 16.57 -7.67 -1.78
N VAL A 98 15.61 -6.86 -1.32
CA VAL A 98 15.29 -5.56 -1.95
C VAL A 98 16.51 -4.65 -2.00
N ARG A 99 17.22 -4.49 -0.87
CA ARG A 99 18.45 -3.67 -0.82
C ARG A 99 19.52 -4.21 -1.77
N ARG A 100 19.68 -5.53 -1.85
CA ARG A 100 20.65 -6.16 -2.75
C ARG A 100 20.30 -5.91 -4.22
N ASP A 101 19.04 -6.01 -4.60
CA ASP A 101 18.62 -5.84 -5.99
C ASP A 101 18.69 -4.37 -6.42
N MET A 102 18.39 -3.44 -5.52
CA MET A 102 18.67 -2.02 -5.71
C MET A 102 20.18 -1.74 -5.89
N ARG A 103 21.05 -2.40 -5.12
CA ARG A 103 22.53 -2.27 -5.29
C ARG A 103 23.04 -2.87 -6.59
N LYS A 104 22.41 -3.93 -7.09
CA LYS A 104 22.78 -4.58 -8.36
C LYS A 104 22.35 -3.76 -9.58
N TRP A 105 21.42 -2.83 -9.41
CA TRP A 105 20.96 -1.96 -10.50
C TRP A 105 22.11 -1.11 -11.03
N LYS A 106 22.49 -1.34 -12.29
CA LYS A 106 23.48 -0.53 -12.98
C LYS A 106 22.75 0.57 -13.74
N GLN A 107 23.01 1.83 -13.39
CA GLN A 107 22.53 2.94 -14.21
C GLN A 107 23.27 2.94 -15.55
N PRO A 108 22.57 3.10 -16.69
CA PRO A 108 23.21 3.46 -17.94
C PRO A 108 24.06 4.72 -17.76
N GLY A 109 25.25 4.77 -18.36
CA GLY A 109 26.16 5.91 -18.20
C GLY A 109 25.50 7.23 -18.61
N ALA A 110 25.46 8.19 -17.70
CA ALA A 110 24.70 9.45 -17.82
C ALA A 110 25.25 10.49 -18.83
N ARG A 111 26.17 10.11 -19.73
CA ARG A 111 26.80 11.11 -20.61
C ARG A 111 25.84 11.50 -21.74
N ALA A 112 25.39 12.76 -21.69
CA ALA A 112 24.61 13.46 -22.72
C ALA A 112 23.17 12.95 -22.98
N MET A 113 22.47 12.47 -21.96
CA MET A 113 21.05 12.11 -22.08
C MET A 113 20.13 13.31 -21.75
N GLY A 114 19.07 13.48 -22.55
CA GLY A 114 17.96 14.39 -22.20
C GLY A 114 17.17 13.90 -20.99
N GLU A 115 16.40 14.80 -20.35
CA GLU A 115 15.68 14.52 -19.09
C GLU A 115 14.77 13.28 -19.18
N LEU A 116 13.97 13.15 -20.24
CA LEU A 116 13.11 11.99 -20.47
C LEU A 116 13.94 10.69 -20.55
N GLN A 117 15.02 10.69 -21.32
CA GLN A 117 15.87 9.50 -21.49
C GLN A 117 16.51 9.10 -20.15
N ALA A 118 16.89 10.08 -19.32
CA ALA A 118 17.42 9.83 -17.98
C ALA A 118 16.39 9.21 -17.02
N VAL A 119 15.11 9.58 -17.13
CA VAL A 119 14.01 8.94 -16.39
C VAL A 119 13.78 7.51 -16.88
N LEU A 120 13.69 7.31 -18.20
CA LEU A 120 13.48 5.99 -18.80
C LEU A 120 14.60 5.01 -18.43
N ALA A 121 15.86 5.47 -18.41
CA ALA A 121 17.01 4.66 -18.03
C ALA A 121 17.01 4.15 -16.58
N GLN A 122 16.16 4.72 -15.72
CA GLN A 122 16.01 4.28 -14.32
C GLN A 122 14.90 3.24 -14.15
N MET A 123 14.14 2.93 -15.22
CA MET A 123 12.94 2.12 -15.16
C MET A 123 12.98 0.97 -16.15
N ARG A 124 12.37 -0.16 -15.78
CA ARG A 124 12.12 -1.30 -16.65
C ARG A 124 10.75 -1.87 -16.32
N ILE A 125 9.96 -2.23 -17.32
CA ILE A 125 8.68 -2.90 -17.19
C ILE A 125 8.90 -4.39 -17.54
N PRO A 126 8.94 -5.29 -16.54
CA PRO A 126 9.12 -6.72 -16.79
C PRO A 126 8.05 -7.26 -17.77
N GLY A 127 8.47 -8.11 -18.71
CA GLY A 127 7.57 -8.65 -19.75
C GLY A 127 7.30 -7.72 -20.94
N PHE A 128 7.69 -6.44 -20.88
CA PHE A 128 7.59 -5.50 -22.01
C PHE A 128 8.97 -5.20 -22.62
N ASP A 129 10.00 -5.05 -21.79
CA ASP A 129 11.35 -4.66 -22.24
C ASP A 129 12.26 -5.85 -22.61
N ASP A 130 11.81 -7.09 -22.42
CA ASP A 130 12.64 -8.30 -22.50
C ASP A 130 12.93 -8.77 -23.95
N GLY A 131 12.39 -8.06 -24.96
CA GLY A 131 12.54 -8.41 -26.38
C GLY A 131 13.80 -7.88 -27.08
N ALA A 132 14.62 -7.05 -26.43
CA ALA A 132 15.70 -6.32 -27.13
C ALA A 132 17.11 -6.93 -27.01
N THR A 133 17.33 -7.99 -26.23
CA THR A 133 18.68 -8.52 -25.95
C THR A 133 18.84 -10.01 -26.19
N VAL A 134 18.36 -10.53 -27.33
CA VAL A 134 18.84 -11.82 -27.86
C VAL A 134 19.72 -11.52 -29.08
N GLY A 135 20.97 -11.96 -29.00
CA GLY A 135 22.11 -11.42 -29.72
C GLY A 135 22.06 -11.50 -31.25
N ALA A 136 22.90 -10.66 -31.86
CA ALA A 136 23.31 -10.73 -33.25
C ALA A 136 23.98 -12.09 -33.53
N GLY A 137 23.18 -13.08 -33.94
CA GLY A 137 23.60 -14.35 -34.50
C GLY A 137 22.64 -14.71 -35.61
N GLY A 138 23.14 -14.78 -36.85
CA GLY A 138 22.33 -14.99 -38.05
C GLY A 138 21.44 -16.24 -37.95
N GLY A 139 20.14 -16.02 -38.01
CA GLY A 139 19.08 -17.02 -38.00
C GLY A 139 17.77 -16.27 -37.84
N ALA A 140 16.74 -16.65 -38.61
CA ALA A 140 15.47 -15.95 -38.76
C ALA A 140 15.03 -15.16 -37.52
N ALA A 141 14.74 -13.86 -37.72
CA ALA A 141 14.31 -12.95 -36.66
C ALA A 141 13.30 -13.63 -35.75
N PRO A 142 13.57 -13.75 -34.43
CA PRO A 142 12.56 -14.28 -33.52
C PRO A 142 11.37 -13.33 -33.61
N ALA A 143 10.19 -13.90 -33.88
CA ALA A 143 8.95 -13.15 -33.91
C ALA A 143 8.87 -12.32 -32.61
N ALA A 144 8.57 -11.02 -32.76
CA ALA A 144 8.33 -10.14 -31.63
C ALA A 144 7.43 -10.86 -30.61
N PRO A 145 7.72 -10.81 -29.29
CA PRO A 145 6.89 -11.48 -28.31
C PRO A 145 5.44 -11.03 -28.52
N ALA A 146 4.57 -12.00 -28.79
CA ALA A 146 3.15 -11.76 -28.89
C ALA A 146 2.68 -11.19 -27.54
N GLY A 147 2.43 -9.88 -27.49
CA GLY A 147 1.85 -9.25 -26.30
C GLY A 147 2.46 -7.94 -25.83
N ALA A 148 3.11 -7.13 -26.68
CA ALA A 148 3.23 -5.70 -26.35
C ALA A 148 1.81 -5.16 -26.17
N ALA A 149 1.41 -4.89 -24.93
CA ALA A 149 0.03 -4.52 -24.65
C ALA A 149 -0.27 -3.21 -25.39
N PRO A 150 -1.06 -3.22 -26.49
CA PRO A 150 -1.13 -2.09 -27.41
C PRO A 150 -1.78 -0.86 -26.77
N TRP A 151 -2.31 -1.03 -25.55
CA TRP A 151 -2.90 0.03 -24.77
C TRP A 151 -1.91 0.83 -23.92
N LEU A 152 -0.71 0.33 -23.69
CA LEU A 152 0.28 0.92 -22.80
C LEU A 152 1.35 1.69 -23.60
N ASP A 153 1.39 3.01 -23.39
CA ASP A 153 2.55 3.82 -23.75
C ASP A 153 3.54 3.84 -22.58
N SER A 154 4.62 3.06 -22.70
CA SER A 154 5.66 2.95 -21.68
C SER A 154 6.38 4.28 -21.41
N ALA A 155 6.49 5.16 -22.40
CA ALA A 155 7.14 6.46 -22.20
C ALA A 155 6.26 7.38 -21.34
N VAL A 156 4.94 7.39 -21.59
CA VAL A 156 3.98 8.13 -20.75
C VAL A 156 3.94 7.59 -19.33
N LEU A 157 3.92 6.26 -19.16
CA LEU A 157 3.97 5.62 -17.84
C LEU A 157 5.23 6.00 -17.08
N CYS A 158 6.41 5.76 -17.66
CA CYS A 158 7.68 6.01 -16.99
C CYS A 158 7.89 7.50 -16.72
N TRP A 159 7.50 8.39 -17.64
CA TRP A 159 7.55 9.83 -17.42
C TRP A 159 6.65 10.26 -16.26
N SER A 160 5.37 9.87 -16.28
CA SER A 160 4.43 10.22 -15.22
C SER A 160 4.85 9.66 -13.86
N LEU A 161 5.30 8.40 -13.79
CA LEU A 161 5.84 7.79 -12.57
C LEU A 161 7.09 8.53 -12.09
N GLY A 162 8.00 8.91 -12.99
CA GLY A 162 9.18 9.70 -12.67
C GLY A 162 8.84 11.04 -12.02
N GLN A 163 7.81 11.72 -12.54
CA GLN A 163 7.30 12.96 -11.96
C GLN A 163 6.67 12.74 -10.57
N LEU A 164 5.92 11.65 -10.37
CA LEU A 164 5.37 11.30 -9.06
C LEU A 164 6.46 11.01 -8.03
N LEU A 165 7.48 10.23 -8.41
CA LEU A 165 8.62 9.92 -7.54
C LEU A 165 9.37 11.20 -7.15
N ARG A 166 9.63 12.10 -8.10
CA ARG A 166 10.25 13.40 -7.82
C ARG A 166 9.41 14.27 -6.90
N ALA A 167 8.09 14.29 -7.09
CA ALA A 167 7.17 15.06 -6.24
C ALA A 167 7.06 14.50 -4.82
N ALA A 168 7.22 13.18 -4.67
CA ALA A 168 7.23 12.49 -3.37
C ALA A 168 8.60 12.56 -2.68
N SER A 169 9.68 12.77 -3.43
CA SER A 169 11.02 12.99 -2.87
C SER A 169 11.07 14.32 -2.12
N GLY A 170 11.50 14.28 -0.85
CA GLY A 170 11.81 15.46 -0.06
C GLY A 170 13.15 16.12 -0.45
N PRO A 171 13.67 17.06 0.35
CA PRO A 171 14.93 17.78 0.10
C PRO A 171 16.22 16.91 0.18
N GLY A 172 16.09 15.60 0.10
CA GLY A 172 17.21 14.64 0.16
C GLY A 172 17.95 14.47 -1.18
N PRO A 173 18.96 13.59 -1.21
CA PRO A 173 19.67 13.26 -2.43
C PRO A 173 18.70 12.81 -3.53
N LYS A 174 18.85 13.38 -4.74
CA LYS A 174 17.97 13.09 -5.90
C LYS A 174 17.95 11.60 -6.28
N ASP A 175 18.96 10.86 -5.85
CA ASP A 175 19.14 9.44 -6.15
C ASP A 175 18.45 8.51 -5.16
N GLN A 176 17.81 9.03 -4.11
CA GLN A 176 17.04 8.22 -3.17
C GLN A 176 15.57 8.09 -3.60
N LEU A 177 15.00 6.90 -3.36
CA LEU A 177 13.57 6.68 -3.48
C LEU A 177 12.88 7.25 -2.24
N PRO A 178 11.72 7.90 -2.38
CA PRO A 178 10.97 8.42 -1.23
C PRO A 178 10.51 7.28 -0.33
N SER A 179 10.40 7.51 0.98
CA SER A 179 9.76 6.55 1.88
C SER A 179 8.23 6.67 1.86
N GLY A 180 7.73 7.88 1.63
CA GLY A 180 6.30 8.21 1.63
C GLY A 180 5.50 7.65 0.44
N PRO A 181 4.17 7.80 0.48
CA PRO A 181 3.29 7.34 -0.59
C PRO A 181 3.59 8.07 -1.91
N VAL A 182 3.53 7.34 -3.01
CA VAL A 182 3.71 7.86 -4.36
C VAL A 182 2.35 7.79 -5.05
N ILE A 183 1.62 8.90 -5.11
CA ILE A 183 0.31 8.99 -5.75
C ILE A 183 0.12 10.38 -6.37
N THR A 184 -0.61 10.44 -7.48
CA THR A 184 -0.97 11.70 -8.13
C THR A 184 -1.85 12.57 -7.24
N ARG A 185 -1.70 13.89 -7.36
CA ARG A 185 -2.61 14.86 -6.73
C ARG A 185 -3.93 15.00 -7.50
N ALA A 186 -4.03 14.37 -8.67
CA ALA A 186 -5.24 14.35 -9.49
C ALA A 186 -6.30 13.37 -8.97
N VAL A 187 -6.13 12.77 -7.79
CA VAL A 187 -7.11 11.89 -7.16
C VAL A 187 -7.49 12.35 -5.77
N GLN A 188 -8.70 12.00 -5.34
CA GLN A 188 -9.25 12.33 -4.03
C GLN A 188 -10.17 11.20 -3.53
N PRO A 189 -10.24 10.96 -2.21
CA PRO A 189 -11.23 10.05 -1.66
C PRO A 189 -12.64 10.63 -1.82
N GLY A 190 -13.64 9.76 -1.97
CA GLY A 190 -15.05 10.13 -2.05
C GLY A 190 -15.96 8.99 -1.61
N VAL A 191 -17.26 9.26 -1.57
CA VAL A 191 -18.28 8.24 -1.26
C VAL A 191 -18.61 7.46 -2.53
N ASP A 192 -18.53 6.13 -2.47
CA ASP A 192 -19.01 5.26 -3.54
C ASP A 192 -20.50 5.00 -3.34
N LEU A 193 -21.35 5.72 -4.07
CA LEU A 193 -22.80 5.54 -4.00
C LEU A 193 -23.28 4.27 -4.70
N ALA A 194 -22.51 3.72 -5.64
CA ALA A 194 -22.91 2.56 -6.42
C ALA A 194 -22.70 1.25 -5.66
N ARG A 195 -21.60 1.15 -4.91
CA ARG A 195 -21.24 -0.05 -4.11
C ARG A 195 -21.41 0.15 -2.61
N GLY A 196 -21.60 1.39 -2.17
CA GLY A 196 -21.54 1.77 -0.76
C GLY A 196 -20.09 1.90 -0.26
N GLY A 197 -19.90 2.76 0.73
CA GLY A 197 -18.60 2.98 1.36
C GLY A 197 -17.76 4.05 0.65
N ALA A 198 -16.44 3.82 0.59
CA ALA A 198 -15.46 4.78 0.09
C ALA A 198 -14.91 4.35 -1.28
N GLY A 199 -14.53 5.33 -2.08
CA GLY A 199 -13.89 5.15 -3.37
C GLY A 199 -12.80 6.19 -3.63
N LEU A 200 -11.95 5.91 -4.60
CA LEU A 200 -10.99 6.88 -5.14
C LEU A 200 -11.55 7.50 -6.42
N PHE A 201 -11.49 8.84 -6.54
CA PHE A 201 -12.03 9.58 -7.67
C PHE A 201 -10.98 10.49 -8.29
N ALA A 202 -11.05 10.70 -9.60
CA ALA A 202 -10.25 11.69 -10.30
C ALA A 202 -10.73 13.11 -9.91
N GLY A 203 -9.86 13.91 -9.31
CA GLY A 203 -10.08 15.35 -9.10
C GLY A 203 -9.67 16.20 -10.31
N ALA A 204 -8.83 15.65 -11.20
CA ALA A 204 -8.41 16.28 -12.45
C ALA A 204 -8.28 15.21 -13.54
N ARG A 205 -8.13 15.62 -14.80
CA ARG A 205 -7.95 14.69 -15.92
C ARG A 205 -6.68 13.86 -15.72
N ILE A 206 -6.79 12.55 -15.90
CA ILE A 206 -5.66 11.60 -15.89
C ILE A 206 -5.52 11.03 -17.32
N PRO A 207 -4.40 11.26 -18.02
CA PRO A 207 -4.21 10.73 -19.35
C PRO A 207 -4.09 9.21 -19.37
N ARG A 208 -4.46 8.59 -20.49
CA ARG A 208 -4.17 7.19 -20.81
C ARG A 208 -2.69 6.87 -20.56
N SER A 209 -2.44 5.67 -20.01
CA SER A 209 -1.10 5.16 -19.66
C SER A 209 -0.36 5.94 -18.56
N ALA A 210 -0.95 7.00 -18.00
CA ALA A 210 -0.34 7.70 -16.88
C ALA A 210 -0.40 6.86 -15.60
N ALA A 211 0.66 6.94 -14.80
CA ALA A 211 0.68 6.41 -13.45
C ALA A 211 -0.30 7.21 -12.57
N VAL A 212 -1.24 6.52 -11.93
CA VAL A 212 -2.08 7.06 -10.87
C VAL A 212 -1.30 7.06 -9.55
N GLY A 213 -0.56 5.99 -9.28
CA GLY A 213 0.28 5.86 -8.09
C GLY A 213 0.82 4.45 -7.89
N VAL A 214 1.68 4.29 -6.88
CA VAL A 214 2.16 2.99 -6.40
C VAL A 214 1.16 2.47 -5.37
N LEU A 215 0.77 1.19 -5.49
CA LEU A 215 -0.02 0.54 -4.45
C LEU A 215 0.81 0.45 -3.18
N GLY A 216 0.40 1.17 -2.14
CA GLY A 216 1.07 1.18 -0.84
C GLY A 216 0.59 0.02 0.04
N GLY A 217 1.44 -0.47 0.93
CA GLY A 217 1.10 -1.55 1.85
C GLY A 217 2.31 -2.29 2.42
N TYR A 218 2.05 -3.41 3.08
CA TYR A 218 3.04 -4.27 3.72
C TYR A 218 3.35 -5.50 2.85
N VAL A 219 4.61 -5.71 2.49
CA VAL A 219 5.08 -6.82 1.65
C VAL A 219 5.76 -7.88 2.50
N GLN A 220 5.25 -9.11 2.42
CA GLN A 220 5.77 -10.25 3.17
C GLN A 220 5.59 -11.58 2.42
N PRO A 221 6.26 -12.67 2.83
CA PRO A 221 5.99 -14.00 2.29
C PRO A 221 4.53 -14.43 2.46
N ALA A 222 3.93 -15.02 1.41
CA ALA A 222 2.54 -15.47 1.42
C ALA A 222 2.24 -16.51 2.53
N GLY A 223 3.24 -17.34 2.90
CA GLY A 223 3.10 -18.24 4.05
C GLY A 223 2.92 -17.50 5.38
N ALA A 224 3.62 -16.38 5.57
CA ALA A 224 3.45 -15.53 6.76
C ALA A 224 2.10 -14.79 6.74
N ALA A 225 1.65 -14.39 5.54
CA ALA A 225 0.35 -13.76 5.31
C ALA A 225 -0.85 -14.64 5.71
N GLN A 226 -0.71 -15.97 5.63
CA GLN A 226 -1.78 -16.91 5.97
C GLN A 226 -2.21 -16.79 7.43
N GLY A 227 -1.27 -16.61 8.35
CA GLY A 227 -1.57 -16.39 9.77
C GLY A 227 -2.35 -15.11 10.01
N PHE A 228 -2.00 -14.03 9.30
CA PHE A 228 -2.73 -12.77 9.32
C PHE A 228 -4.16 -12.93 8.79
N ARG A 229 -4.37 -13.61 7.66
CA ARG A 229 -5.71 -13.87 7.12
C ARG A 229 -6.56 -14.75 8.04
N ALA A 230 -5.97 -15.76 8.68
CA ALA A 230 -6.70 -16.69 9.53
C ALA A 230 -7.06 -16.12 10.91
N ARG A 231 -6.15 -15.36 11.55
CA ARG A 231 -6.29 -14.93 12.95
C ARG A 231 -6.00 -13.46 13.22
N GLY A 232 -5.73 -12.65 12.19
CA GLY A 232 -5.38 -11.24 12.37
C GLY A 232 -6.42 -10.44 13.15
N PHE A 233 -7.70 -10.83 13.07
CA PHE A 233 -8.76 -10.20 13.86
C PHE A 233 -8.55 -10.26 15.38
N GLU A 234 -7.84 -11.28 15.88
CA GLU A 234 -7.54 -11.45 17.31
C GLU A 234 -6.62 -10.34 17.84
N ALA A 235 -5.78 -9.77 16.96
CA ALA A 235 -4.81 -8.73 17.28
C ALA A 235 -5.32 -7.31 16.97
N LEU A 236 -6.58 -7.15 16.53
CA LEU A 236 -7.18 -5.84 16.29
C LEU A 236 -7.37 -5.05 17.58
N SER A 237 -7.33 -3.72 17.46
CA SER A 237 -7.80 -2.83 18.53
C SER A 237 -9.27 -3.11 18.87
N TYR A 238 -9.67 -2.80 20.10
CA TYR A 238 -11.05 -2.98 20.55
C TYR A 238 -12.07 -2.31 19.60
N ALA A 239 -11.79 -1.07 19.17
CA ALA A 239 -12.66 -0.32 18.28
C ALA A 239 -12.80 -0.97 16.89
N SER A 240 -11.67 -1.39 16.30
CA SER A 240 -11.63 -2.09 15.02
C SER A 240 -12.34 -3.43 15.10
N ARG A 241 -12.12 -4.19 16.16
CA ARG A 241 -12.78 -5.48 16.38
C ARG A 241 -14.29 -5.34 16.59
N ALA A 242 -14.75 -4.30 17.31
CA ALA A 242 -16.16 -4.00 17.45
C ALA A 242 -16.83 -3.67 16.11
N GLU A 243 -16.14 -2.92 15.24
CA GLU A 243 -16.62 -2.67 13.88
C GLU A 243 -16.70 -3.96 13.03
N LEU A 244 -15.69 -4.83 13.13
CA LEU A 244 -15.72 -6.13 12.46
C LEU A 244 -16.92 -6.97 12.93
N ARG A 245 -17.15 -7.04 14.25
CA ARG A 245 -18.29 -7.77 14.83
C ARG A 245 -19.63 -7.23 14.34
N ARG A 246 -19.83 -5.91 14.34
CA ARG A 246 -21.06 -5.31 13.79
C ARG A 246 -21.32 -5.72 12.34
N ARG A 247 -20.27 -5.84 11.52
CA ARG A 247 -20.39 -6.30 10.13
C ARG A 247 -20.67 -7.82 10.04
N ALA A 248 -20.09 -8.59 10.96
CA ALA A 248 -20.28 -10.03 11.07
C ALA A 248 -21.68 -10.41 11.58
N ASP A 249 -22.30 -9.60 12.44
CA ASP A 249 -23.64 -9.86 12.97
C ASP A 249 -24.69 -9.97 11.85
N ALA A 250 -24.50 -9.24 10.73
CA ALA A 250 -25.35 -9.36 9.54
C ALA A 250 -25.17 -10.68 8.77
N ALA A 251 -24.07 -11.40 9.00
CA ALA A 251 -23.71 -12.68 8.36
C ALA A 251 -23.94 -13.91 9.26
N GLY A 252 -24.24 -13.72 10.54
CA GLY A 252 -24.52 -14.79 11.51
C GLY A 252 -23.48 -14.90 12.64
N GLU A 253 -23.88 -15.47 13.78
CA GLU A 253 -23.03 -15.63 14.97
C GLU A 253 -21.76 -16.45 14.65
N GLY A 254 -20.61 -16.01 15.18
CA GLY A 254 -19.32 -16.68 14.95
C GLY A 254 -18.67 -16.44 13.58
N SER A 255 -19.24 -15.57 12.73
CA SER A 255 -18.70 -15.27 11.40
C SER A 255 -17.54 -14.26 11.39
N GLU A 256 -17.10 -13.75 12.54
CA GLU A 256 -16.04 -12.72 12.67
C GLU A 256 -14.75 -13.13 11.92
N GLY A 257 -14.31 -14.37 12.08
CA GLY A 257 -13.11 -14.89 11.40
C GLY A 257 -13.30 -15.04 9.88
N LEU A 258 -14.51 -15.37 9.41
CA LEU A 258 -14.82 -15.48 7.98
C LEU A 258 -14.86 -14.09 7.32
N VAL A 259 -15.54 -13.12 7.95
CA VAL A 259 -15.57 -11.73 7.48
C VAL A 259 -14.18 -11.12 7.50
N TRP A 260 -13.37 -11.43 8.52
CA TRP A 260 -11.98 -11.02 8.58
C TRP A 260 -11.14 -11.61 7.45
N SER A 261 -11.17 -12.93 7.27
CA SER A 261 -10.41 -13.60 6.21
C SER A 261 -10.79 -13.05 4.83
N PHE A 262 -12.08 -12.82 4.61
CA PHE A 262 -12.60 -12.16 3.42
C PHE A 262 -12.05 -10.74 3.25
N LEU A 263 -12.07 -9.93 4.30
CA LEU A 263 -11.55 -8.56 4.28
C LEU A 263 -10.04 -8.54 4.01
N ALA A 264 -9.28 -9.34 4.74
CA ALA A 264 -7.84 -9.46 4.60
C ALA A 264 -7.47 -9.91 3.18
N GLY A 265 -8.18 -10.89 2.61
CA GLY A 265 -8.00 -11.31 1.22
C GLY A 265 -8.31 -10.20 0.21
N SER A 266 -9.38 -9.43 0.42
CA SER A 266 -9.81 -8.35 -0.48
C SER A 266 -8.79 -7.21 -0.58
N PHE A 267 -8.03 -6.97 0.49
CA PHE A 267 -7.00 -5.94 0.56
C PHE A 267 -5.59 -6.50 0.31
N SER A 268 -5.50 -7.66 -0.34
CA SER A 268 -4.23 -8.29 -0.63
C SER A 268 -4.06 -8.60 -2.11
N LEU A 269 -2.82 -8.59 -2.58
CA LEU A 269 -2.45 -8.96 -3.95
C LEU A 269 -1.10 -9.67 -3.98
N PRO A 270 -0.88 -10.60 -4.93
CA PRO A 270 0.44 -11.13 -5.20
C PRO A 270 1.44 -9.99 -5.48
N TYR A 271 2.63 -10.09 -4.89
CA TYR A 271 3.72 -9.14 -5.12
C TYR A 271 4.83 -9.82 -5.92
N GLY A 272 5.00 -9.43 -7.19
CA GLY A 272 5.99 -10.01 -8.10
C GLY A 272 5.56 -9.96 -9.56
N ALA A 273 6.50 -10.11 -10.48
CA ALA A 273 6.19 -10.36 -11.90
C ALA A 273 5.93 -11.86 -12.10
N PRO A 274 5.01 -12.26 -13.00
CA PRO A 274 4.57 -13.65 -13.12
C PRO A 274 5.69 -14.69 -13.29
N GLU A 275 6.81 -14.41 -13.99
CA GLU A 275 7.77 -15.49 -14.30
C GLU A 275 9.27 -15.11 -14.35
N ALA A 276 9.67 -13.82 -14.31
CA ALA A 276 11.06 -13.45 -14.67
C ALA A 276 11.88 -12.67 -13.60
N VAL A 277 11.28 -12.19 -12.50
CA VAL A 277 11.98 -11.36 -11.51
C VAL A 277 11.61 -11.79 -10.10
N ALA A 278 11.85 -13.06 -9.77
CA ALA A 278 11.86 -13.47 -8.38
C ALA A 278 13.01 -12.71 -7.68
N LEU A 279 12.68 -11.91 -6.67
CA LEU A 279 13.69 -11.35 -5.77
C LEU A 279 14.49 -12.54 -5.22
N ALA A 280 15.79 -12.61 -5.49
CA ALA A 280 16.59 -13.70 -4.94
C ALA A 280 16.73 -13.50 -3.40
N GLY A 281 16.66 -14.52 -2.58
CA GLY A 281 17.20 -14.50 -1.22
C GLY A 281 18.73 -14.63 -1.24
N GLU A 282 19.39 -14.56 -0.09
CA GLU A 282 20.80 -14.95 0.03
C GLU A 282 20.98 -16.46 -0.24
N ASP A 283 19.97 -17.27 0.11
CA ASP A 283 19.97 -18.74 0.00
C ASP A 283 19.20 -19.32 -1.20
N GLY A 284 18.82 -18.48 -2.18
CA GLY A 284 17.96 -18.89 -3.31
C GLY A 284 16.70 -18.02 -3.43
N PRO A 285 15.85 -18.18 -4.46
CA PRO A 285 14.70 -17.31 -4.72
C PRO A 285 13.81 -17.13 -3.48
N LEU A 286 13.32 -15.91 -3.24
CA LEU A 286 12.35 -15.68 -2.18
C LEU A 286 11.06 -16.48 -2.45
N PRO A 287 10.37 -16.94 -1.38
CA PRO A 287 9.04 -17.52 -1.54
C PRO A 287 8.08 -16.49 -2.17
N PRO A 288 6.93 -16.94 -2.71
CA PRO A 288 5.89 -16.05 -3.21
C PRO A 288 5.58 -14.96 -2.18
N LEU A 289 5.59 -13.71 -2.64
CA LEU A 289 5.34 -12.55 -1.80
C LEU A 289 3.92 -12.04 -2.02
N GLU A 290 3.40 -11.38 -0.99
CA GLU A 290 2.08 -10.78 -0.97
C GLU A 290 2.16 -9.36 -0.44
N LEU A 291 1.40 -8.45 -1.04
CA LEU A 291 1.21 -7.08 -0.59
C LEU A 291 -0.15 -6.98 0.12
N HIS A 292 -0.13 -6.52 1.38
CA HIS A 292 -1.31 -6.25 2.19
C HIS A 292 -1.52 -4.75 2.38
N MET A 293 -2.72 -4.27 2.09
CA MET A 293 -3.05 -2.86 2.26
C MET A 293 -3.65 -2.56 3.63
N LEU A 294 -4.26 -3.53 4.34
CA LEU A 294 -4.84 -3.26 5.67
C LEU A 294 -3.78 -2.74 6.67
N GLY A 295 -4.00 -1.53 7.19
CA GLY A 295 -3.13 -0.87 8.16
C GLY A 295 -1.87 -0.21 7.56
N TYR A 296 -1.61 -0.36 6.26
CA TYR A 296 -0.42 0.18 5.59
C TYR A 296 -0.70 0.81 4.22
N GLY A 297 -1.93 0.71 3.73
CA GLY A 297 -2.34 1.17 2.41
C GLY A 297 -2.38 2.70 2.33
N ASN A 298 -2.08 3.20 1.14
CA ASN A 298 -2.32 4.60 0.79
C ASN A 298 -3.71 4.74 0.12
N LEU A 299 -3.99 5.91 -0.46
CA LEU A 299 -5.26 6.18 -1.16
C LEU A 299 -5.64 5.16 -2.24
N THR A 300 -4.68 4.43 -2.83
CA THR A 300 -4.96 3.36 -3.80
C THR A 300 -5.71 2.17 -3.21
N ALA A 301 -5.73 2.01 -1.88
CA ALA A 301 -6.58 1.01 -1.21
C ALA A 301 -8.08 1.29 -1.38
N LEU A 302 -8.47 2.51 -1.77
CA LEU A 302 -9.86 2.90 -2.05
C LEU A 302 -10.28 2.62 -3.51
N VAL A 303 -9.42 2.03 -4.32
CA VAL A 303 -9.74 1.69 -5.71
C VAL A 303 -10.59 0.43 -5.71
N ASN A 304 -11.87 0.59 -6.08
CA ASN A 304 -12.86 -0.48 -6.04
C ASN A 304 -12.81 -1.36 -7.29
N ASP A 305 -13.38 -2.56 -7.16
CA ASP A 305 -13.68 -3.39 -8.32
C ASP A 305 -14.92 -2.82 -9.05
N PRO A 306 -14.89 -2.75 -10.39
CA PRO A 306 -16.02 -2.25 -11.18
C PRO A 306 -17.32 -3.04 -11.00
N ARG A 307 -17.26 -4.31 -10.57
CA ARG A 307 -18.44 -5.13 -10.34
C ARG A 307 -19.21 -4.60 -9.12
N SER A 308 -20.52 -4.48 -9.23
CA SER A 308 -21.41 -3.99 -8.15
C SER A 308 -21.52 -4.99 -7.00
N ASP A 309 -21.41 -6.26 -7.32
CA ASP A 309 -21.32 -7.37 -6.37
C ASP A 309 -20.20 -8.32 -6.81
N PRO A 310 -18.92 -7.94 -6.67
CA PRO A 310 -17.81 -8.78 -7.14
C PRO A 310 -17.74 -10.14 -6.43
N TRP A 311 -18.55 -10.31 -5.37
CA TRP A 311 -18.37 -11.30 -4.32
C TRP A 311 -19.66 -12.08 -3.96
N GLY A 312 -20.85 -11.54 -4.20
CA GLY A 312 -22.13 -12.17 -3.88
C GLY A 312 -22.61 -13.20 -4.91
N GLU A 313 -21.98 -13.27 -6.09
CA GLU A 313 -22.05 -14.47 -6.95
C GLU A 313 -21.51 -15.71 -6.23
N ARG A 314 -20.57 -15.55 -5.27
CA ARG A 314 -19.94 -16.67 -4.54
C ARG A 314 -20.68 -17.04 -3.25
N LEU A 315 -21.32 -16.06 -2.59
CA LEU A 315 -22.14 -16.30 -1.39
C LEU A 315 -23.55 -16.82 -1.74
N ARG A 316 -24.00 -16.64 -2.99
CA ARG A 316 -25.27 -17.17 -3.51
C ARG A 316 -25.00 -18.39 -4.40
N VAL A 317 -24.66 -19.53 -3.79
CA VAL A 317 -24.39 -20.78 -4.51
C VAL A 317 -25.62 -21.33 -5.27
N ASP A 318 -26.85 -20.89 -4.95
CA ASP A 318 -28.07 -21.57 -5.42
C ASP A 318 -29.12 -20.72 -6.18
N ARG A 319 -28.76 -19.56 -6.74
CA ARG A 319 -29.72 -18.83 -7.62
C ARG A 319 -29.06 -18.28 -8.88
N PRO A 320 -29.31 -18.89 -10.06
CA PRO A 320 -29.05 -18.22 -11.32
C PRO A 320 -30.09 -17.10 -11.45
N GLY A 321 -29.69 -15.88 -11.07
CA GLY A 321 -30.48 -14.66 -11.23
C GLY A 321 -29.92 -13.86 -12.39
N ASP A 322 -30.81 -13.45 -13.28
CA ASP A 322 -30.54 -12.78 -14.55
C ASP A 322 -29.45 -11.70 -14.45
N ALA A 323 -28.27 -12.02 -15.01
CA ALA A 323 -27.21 -11.06 -15.27
C ALA A 323 -27.65 -10.10 -16.38
N SER A 324 -28.51 -9.14 -16.05
CA SER A 324 -28.80 -8.02 -16.92
C SER A 324 -28.91 -6.76 -16.05
N VAL A 325 -28.24 -5.68 -16.49
CA VAL A 325 -28.20 -4.29 -15.97
C VAL A 325 -26.87 -3.81 -15.31
N ALA A 326 -25.81 -4.61 -15.17
CA ALA A 326 -24.52 -4.12 -14.61
C ALA A 326 -23.30 -4.14 -15.56
N GLU A 327 -23.49 -3.89 -16.87
CA GLU A 327 -22.38 -3.69 -17.83
C GLU A 327 -21.76 -2.28 -17.79
N ALA A 328 -22.05 -1.43 -16.80
CA ALA A 328 -21.85 0.02 -16.92
C ALA A 328 -20.56 0.60 -16.31
N ALA A 329 -19.69 -0.18 -15.66
CA ALA A 329 -18.38 0.31 -15.27
C ALA A 329 -17.32 -0.71 -15.68
N ALA A 330 -16.56 -0.42 -16.73
CA ALA A 330 -15.35 -1.17 -17.02
C ALA A 330 -14.24 -0.73 -16.05
N ALA A 331 -13.29 -1.62 -15.74
CA ALA A 331 -12.06 -1.19 -15.10
C ALA A 331 -11.39 -0.11 -15.97
N ASN A 332 -11.04 1.02 -15.37
CA ASN A 332 -10.33 2.11 -16.06
C ASN A 332 -8.86 2.19 -15.65
N CYS A 333 -8.45 1.35 -14.70
CA CYS A 333 -7.07 1.17 -14.29
C CYS A 333 -6.68 -0.30 -14.19
N MET A 334 -5.37 -0.55 -14.25
CA MET A 334 -4.78 -1.84 -13.93
C MET A 334 -3.44 -1.70 -13.22
N VAL A 335 -2.98 -2.76 -12.56
CA VAL A 335 -1.68 -2.79 -11.90
C VAL A 335 -0.61 -3.32 -12.87
N VAL A 336 0.42 -2.53 -13.09
CA VAL A 336 1.59 -2.86 -13.91
C VAL A 336 2.83 -2.94 -13.01
N PRO A 337 3.60 -4.04 -13.03
CA PRO A 337 4.88 -4.08 -12.34
C PRO A 337 5.90 -3.18 -13.05
N VAL A 338 6.50 -2.24 -12.32
CA VAL A 338 7.57 -1.36 -12.85
C VAL A 338 8.78 -1.46 -11.93
N CYS A 339 9.91 -1.90 -12.44
CA CYS A 339 11.17 -1.88 -11.74
C CYS A 339 11.78 -0.49 -11.84
N VAL A 340 12.00 0.19 -10.71
CA VAL A 340 12.63 1.51 -10.62
C VAL A 340 13.90 1.37 -9.79
N ARG A 341 15.06 1.56 -10.41
CA ARG A 341 16.37 1.45 -9.73
C ARG A 341 16.54 0.15 -8.95
N GLY A 342 16.07 -0.97 -9.52
CA GLY A 342 16.12 -2.30 -8.90
C GLY A 342 15.00 -2.59 -7.89
N LEU A 343 14.10 -1.65 -7.61
CA LEU A 343 12.91 -1.86 -6.79
C LEU A 343 11.68 -2.14 -7.67
N LEU A 344 11.05 -3.29 -7.50
CA LEU A 344 9.77 -3.58 -8.15
C LEU A 344 8.63 -2.79 -7.49
N LEU A 345 7.86 -2.04 -8.27
CA LEU A 345 6.72 -1.26 -7.82
C LEU A 345 5.44 -1.77 -8.49
N PRO A 346 4.37 -2.08 -7.74
CA PRO A 346 3.03 -2.30 -8.29
C PRO A 346 2.38 -0.95 -8.59
N VAL A 347 2.41 -0.53 -9.85
CA VAL A 347 1.92 0.80 -10.27
C VAL A 347 0.51 0.69 -10.83
N LEU A 348 -0.42 1.49 -10.31
CA LEU A 348 -1.75 1.65 -10.88
C LEU A 348 -1.67 2.58 -12.10
N VAL A 349 -2.10 2.08 -13.26
CA VAL A 349 -1.98 2.77 -14.56
C VAL A 349 -3.35 2.93 -15.20
N ALA A 350 -3.62 4.10 -15.75
CA ALA A 350 -4.85 4.38 -16.48
C ALA A 350 -4.89 3.65 -17.84
N LEU A 351 -5.99 2.94 -18.12
CA LEU A 351 -6.22 2.19 -19.37
C LEU A 351 -6.67 3.10 -20.52
N HIS A 352 -7.34 4.20 -20.17
CA HIS A 352 -7.82 5.25 -21.08
C HIS A 352 -7.73 6.60 -20.36
N ASP A 353 -8.09 7.68 -21.06
CA ASP A 353 -8.24 8.99 -20.41
C ASP A 353 -9.38 8.92 -19.37
N ILE A 354 -9.13 9.44 -18.16
CA ILE A 354 -10.10 9.49 -17.06
C ILE A 354 -10.42 10.97 -16.81
N ALA A 355 -11.70 11.35 -16.90
CA ALA A 355 -12.16 12.70 -16.66
C ALA A 355 -12.27 13.03 -15.16
N PRO A 356 -12.24 14.32 -14.78
CA PRO A 356 -12.56 14.74 -13.42
C PRO A 356 -13.95 14.25 -12.99
N GLY A 357 -14.07 13.76 -11.77
CA GLY A 357 -15.28 13.20 -11.19
C GLY A 357 -15.46 11.70 -11.40
N GLU A 358 -14.73 11.08 -12.34
CA GLU A 358 -14.80 9.64 -12.55
C GLU A 358 -14.16 8.86 -11.40
N GLN A 359 -14.75 7.73 -11.03
CA GLN A 359 -14.18 6.83 -10.04
C GLN A 359 -13.03 6.02 -10.65
N ILE A 360 -11.94 5.87 -9.91
CA ILE A 360 -10.83 4.98 -10.26
C ILE A 360 -11.21 3.55 -9.88
N LEU A 361 -11.22 2.66 -10.86
CA LEU A 361 -11.68 1.28 -10.76
C LEU A 361 -10.66 0.32 -11.37
N ARG A 362 -10.42 -0.81 -10.72
CA ARG A 362 -9.54 -1.86 -11.22
C ARG A 362 -10.19 -3.23 -11.05
N ASP A 363 -10.01 -4.13 -12.01
CA ASP A 363 -10.36 -5.54 -11.78
C ASP A 363 -9.39 -6.13 -10.74
N TYR A 364 -9.93 -6.71 -9.68
CA TYR A 364 -9.13 -7.41 -8.67
C TYR A 364 -8.58 -8.76 -9.16
N GLY A 365 -9.01 -9.22 -10.34
CA GLY A 365 -8.58 -10.46 -10.97
C GLY A 365 -9.23 -11.70 -10.36
N ALA A 366 -8.86 -12.89 -10.85
CA ALA A 366 -9.34 -14.18 -10.32
C ALA A 366 -8.61 -14.64 -9.04
N GLY A 367 -7.39 -14.16 -8.79
CA GLY A 367 -6.57 -14.58 -7.65
C GLY A 367 -7.04 -14.06 -6.29
N CYS A 368 -7.83 -12.97 -6.26
CA CYS A 368 -8.58 -12.57 -5.07
C CYS A 368 -9.79 -13.49 -4.80
N ARG A 369 -10.12 -14.38 -5.76
CA ARG A 369 -11.30 -15.27 -5.76
C ARG A 369 -10.97 -16.71 -5.32
N SER A 370 -9.70 -17.04 -5.05
CA SER A 370 -9.23 -18.38 -4.64
C SER A 370 -8.67 -18.39 -3.21
N GLY A 371 -9.47 -17.88 -2.26
CA GLY A 371 -9.28 -18.06 -0.83
C GLY A 371 -10.41 -18.87 -0.25
#